data_AF-A0A250B579-F1
#
_entry.id   AF-A0A250B579-F1
#
_cell.length_a   1.000
_cell.length_b   1.000
_cell.length_c   1.000
_cell.angle_alpha   90.00
_cell.angle_beta   90.00
_cell.angle_gamma   90.00
#
_symmetry.space_group_name_H-M   'P 1'
#
loop_
_entity.id
_entity.type
_entity.pdbx_description
1 polymer ?
#
loop_
_entity_poly.entity_id
_entity_poly.type
_entity_poly.pdbx_seq_one_letter_code
_entity_poly.pdbx_strand_id
1 'polypeptide(L)' 'MSAAFDSWAAFFAMGGYAFYVWLAVAATLIPLLGLVCHTLWQRRQLLAEVRRRQAREQRIRHARQSAPQAANQPEKSL' A
#
# COMPACT_ATOMS: atom_id res chain seq x y z
N MET A 1 -18.60 45.51 11.77
CA MET A 1 -17.95 44.30 12.31
C MET A 1 -16.85 43.91 11.33
N SER A 2 -15.61 44.30 11.61
CA SER A 2 -14.46 44.07 10.72
C SER A 2 -13.89 42.67 10.97
N ALA A 3 -13.91 41.81 9.95
CA ALA A 3 -13.22 40.53 10.00
C ALA A 3 -11.71 40.77 10.12
N ALA A 4 -11.03 40.05 11.00
CA ALA A 4 -9.59 40.19 11.23
C ALA A 4 -8.71 39.75 10.04
N PHE A 5 -9.33 39.32 8.93
CA PHE A 5 -8.70 38.77 7.75
C PHE A 5 -9.57 39.04 6.51
N ASP A 6 -9.03 39.73 5.51
CA ASP A 6 -9.75 40.04 4.27
C ASP A 6 -9.84 38.86 3.29
N SER A 7 -9.08 37.79 3.49
CA SER A 7 -9.14 36.58 2.65
C SER A 7 -8.40 35.38 3.27
N TRP A 8 -8.74 34.16 2.82
CA TRP A 8 -7.96 32.96 3.10
C TRP A 8 -6.49 33.10 2.67
N ALA A 9 -6.24 33.83 1.59
CA ALA A 9 -4.89 34.15 1.15
C ALA A 9 -4.14 35.03 2.16
N ALA A 10 -4.80 36.01 2.78
CA ALA A 10 -4.23 36.83 3.84
C ALA A 10 -3.93 36.04 5.12
N PHE A 11 -4.68 34.98 5.42
CA PHE A 11 -4.37 34.07 6.52
C PHE A 11 -3.09 33.26 6.24
N PHE A 12 -2.93 32.74 5.02
CA PHE A 12 -1.71 32.04 4.60
C PHE A 12 -0.52 32.96 4.31
N ALA A 13 -0.77 34.25 4.10
CA ALA A 13 0.24 35.26 3.82
C ALA A 13 0.24 36.37 4.88
N MET A 14 -0.09 36.04 6.14
CA MET A 14 0.06 36.96 7.26
C MET A 14 1.56 37.28 7.39
N GLY A 15 1.96 38.43 6.83
CA GLY A 15 3.33 38.81 6.52
C GLY A 15 4.32 38.46 7.61
N GLY A 16 5.17 37.47 7.33
CA GLY A 16 6.29 37.03 8.18
C GLY A 16 6.05 35.74 8.98
N TYR A 17 4.84 35.48 9.49
CA TYR A 17 4.62 34.36 10.43
C TYR A 17 4.14 33.07 9.77
N ALA A 18 3.48 33.17 8.62
CA ALA A 18 2.94 31.99 7.95
C ALA A 18 4.02 30.97 7.57
N PHE A 19 5.23 31.43 7.23
CA PHE A 19 6.36 30.55 6.95
C PHE A 19 6.71 29.65 8.14
N TYR A 20 6.81 30.21 9.34
CA TYR A 20 7.12 29.45 10.57
C TYR A 20 5.99 28.49 10.93
N VAL A 21 4.73 28.90 10.79
CA VAL A 21 3.56 28.05 11.06
C VAL A 21 3.54 26.85 10.11
N TRP A 22 3.71 27.08 8.81
CA TRP A 22 3.77 26.01 7.82
C TRP A 22 4.97 25.08 8.04
N LEU A 23 6.12 25.61 8.48
CA LEU A 23 7.27 24.79 8.80
C LEU A 23 7.00 23.88 10.01
N ALA A 24 6.34 24.39 11.05
CA ALA A 24 5.92 23.59 12.21
C ALA A 24 4.85 22.55 11.85
N VAL A 25 3.86 22.93 11.02
CA VAL A 25 2.85 22.00 10.49
C VAL A 25 3.52 20.91 9.65
N ALA A 26 4.43 21.27 8.74
CA ALA A 26 5.17 20.28 7.95
C ALA A 26 6.04 19.40 8.85
N ALA A 27 6.76 19.97 9.82
CA ALA A 27 7.61 19.22 10.73
C ALA A 27 6.84 18.18 11.56
N THR A 28 5.56 18.41 11.85
CA THR A 28 4.69 17.46 12.57
C THR A 28 3.96 16.51 11.61
N LEU A 29 3.54 17.00 10.45
CA LEU A 29 2.82 16.22 9.45
C LEU A 29 3.73 15.21 8.74
N ILE A 30 4.99 15.56 8.45
CA ILE A 30 5.98 14.68 7.80
C ILE A 30 6.16 13.35 8.55
N PRO A 31 6.49 13.32 9.86
CA PRO A 31 6.65 12.06 10.58
C PRO A 31 5.33 11.30 10.71
N LEU A 32 4.20 12.00 10.84
CA LEU A 32 2.88 11.36 10.88
C LEU A 32 2.56 10.65 9.55
N LEU A 33 2.73 11.36 8.43
CA LEU A 33 2.57 10.79 7.09
C LEU A 33 3.59 9.67 6.85
N GLY A 34 4.83 9.85 7.29
CA GLY A 34 5.87 8.83 7.23
C GLY A 34 5.45 7.55 7.94
N LEU A 35 4.90 7.66 9.15
CA LEU A 35 4.41 6.53 9.92
C LEU A 35 3.20 5.86 9.25
N VAL A 36 2.22 6.64 8.80
CA VAL A 36 1.03 6.11 8.10
C VAL A 36 1.44 5.41 6.81
N CYS A 37 2.28 6.05 5.99
CA CYS A 37 2.83 5.46 4.77
C CYS A 37 3.60 4.18 5.10
N HIS A 38 4.45 4.17 6.12
CA HIS A 38 5.19 3.00 6.56
C HIS A 38 4.25 1.85 6.97
N THR A 39 3.22 2.13 7.78
CA THR A 39 2.21 1.15 8.20
C THR A 39 1.44 0.59 7.01
N LEU A 40 1.02 1.44 6.07
CA LEU A 40 0.33 1.00 4.85
C LEU A 40 1.27 0.17 3.96
N TRP A 41 2.54 0.56 3.84
CA TRP A 41 3.52 -0.17 3.05
C TRP A 41 3.78 -1.54 3.65
N GLN A 42 3.96 -1.65 4.96
CA GLN A 42 4.11 -2.93 5.66
C GLN A 42 2.89 -3.84 5.43
N ARG A 43 1.67 -3.31 5.55
CA ARG A 43 0.45 -4.07 5.24
C ARG A 43 0.41 -4.53 3.79
N ARG A 44 0.82 -3.69 2.84
CA ARG A 44 0.86 -4.05 1.41
C ARG A 44 1.93 -5.10 1.12
N GLN A 45 3.09 -5.02 1.76
CA GLN A 45 4.16 -6.02 1.63
C GLN A 45 3.69 -7.38 2.14
N LEU A 46 3.05 -7.44 3.31
CA LEU A 46 2.48 -8.69 3.85
C LEU A 46 1.45 -9.29 2.88
N LEU A 47 0.56 -8.49 2.31
CA LEU A 47 -0.41 -8.97 1.32
C LEU A 47 0.23 -9.39 -0.01
N ALA A 48 1.33 -8.74 -0.42
CA ALA A 48 2.08 -9.10 -1.62
C ALA A 48 2.84 -10.41 -1.43
N GLU A 49 3.42 -10.63 -0.24
CA GLU A 49 4.06 -11.87 0.19
C GLU A 49 3.06 -13.04 0.15
N VAL A 50 1.87 -12.85 0.73
CA VAL A 50 0.79 -13.85 0.71
C VAL A 50 0.34 -14.16 -0.71
N ARG A 51 0.15 -13.15 -1.56
CA ARG A 51 -0.20 -13.36 -2.98
C ARG A 51 0.88 -14.14 -3.73
N ARG A 52 2.17 -13.88 -3.47
CA ARG A 52 3.27 -14.64 -4.07
C ARG A 52 3.28 -16.11 -3.63
N ARG A 53 2.96 -16.40 -2.37
CA ARG A 53 2.83 -17.78 -1.87
C ARG A 53 1.63 -18.49 -2.49
N GLN A 54 0.48 -17.83 -2.54
CA GLN A 54 -0.74 -18.36 -3.18
C GLN A 54 -0.52 -18.70 -4.66
N ALA A 55 0.17 -17.85 -5.43
CA ALA A 55 0.46 -18.11 -6.83
C ALA A 55 1.34 -19.36 -7.04
N ARG A 56 2.29 -19.63 -6.12
CA ARG A 56 3.09 -20.86 -6.16
C ARG A 56 2.27 -22.09 -5.76
N GLU A 57 1.45 -21.99 -4.71
CA GLU A 57 0.58 -23.09 -4.29
C GLU A 57 -0.46 -23.45 -5.35
N GLN A 58 -1.04 -22.46 -6.03
CA GLN A 58 -1.97 -22.69 -7.14
C GLN A 58 -1.31 -23.48 -8.27
N ARG A 59 -0.07 -23.13 -8.66
CA ARG A 59 0.67 -23.87 -9.69
C ARG A 59 0.94 -25.33 -9.31
N ILE A 60 1.29 -25.59 -8.05
CA ILE A 60 1.51 -26.97 -7.55
C ILE A 60 0.19 -27.74 -7.50
N ARG A 61 -0.92 -27.09 -7.11
CA ARG A 61 -2.25 -27.72 -7.09
C ARG A 61 -2.72 -28.07 -8.50
N HIS A 62 -2.56 -27.19 -9.48
CA HIS A 62 -2.89 -27.49 -10.88
C HIS A 62 -2.01 -28.61 -11.45
N ALA A 63 -0.70 -28.62 -11.16
CA ALA A 63 0.17 -29.72 -11.57
C ALA A 63 -0.21 -31.06 -10.92
N ARG A 64 -0.63 -31.06 -9.63
CA ARG A 64 -1.14 -32.27 -8.96
C ARG A 64 -2.48 -32.75 -9.51
N GLN A 65 -3.34 -31.85 -9.98
CA GLN A 65 -4.62 -32.21 -10.60
C GLN A 65 -4.46 -32.80 -12.01
N SER A 66 -3.40 -32.44 -12.74
CA SER A 66 -3.05 -33.06 -14.03
C SER A 66 -2.24 -34.35 -13.89
N ALA A 67 -1.63 -34.61 -12.73
CA ALA A 67 -0.82 -35.80 -12.45
C ALA A 67 -1.56 -37.11 -12.01
N PRO A 68 -2.90 -37.24 -11.90
CA PRO A 68 -3.51 -38.55 -11.68
C PRO A 68 -3.67 -39.38 -12.96
N GLN A 69 -3.39 -38.82 -14.15
CA GLN A 69 -3.71 -39.49 -15.43
C GLN A 69 -2.53 -40.20 -16.11
N ALA A 70 -1.29 -40.01 -15.66
CA ALA A 70 -0.13 -40.74 -16.18
C ALA A 70 0.05 -42.14 -15.56
N ALA A 71 -0.69 -42.47 -14.49
CA ALA A 71 -0.62 -43.77 -13.82
C ALA A 71 -1.75 -44.74 -14.22
N ASN A 72 -2.68 -44.32 -15.09
CA ASN A 72 -3.77 -45.14 -15.60
C ASN A 72 -3.69 -45.28 -17.14
N GLN A 73 -2.54 -45.70 -17.65
CA GLN A 73 -2.52 -46.53 -18.86
C GLN A 73 -2.49 -48.00 -18.40
N PRO A 74 -3.65 -48.62 -18.11
CA PRO A 74 -3.74 -50.06 -18.21
C PRO A 74 -3.68 -50.40 -19.70
N GLU A 75 -3.08 -51.55 -20.04
CA GLU A 75 -3.46 -52.28 -21.25
C GLU A 75 -3.48 -51.51 -22.58
N LYS A 76 -2.31 -51.29 -23.18
CA LYS A 76 -2.20 -51.41 -24.64
C LYS A 76 -1.07 -52.38 -24.93
N SER A 77 -1.33 -53.68 -24.74
CA SER A 77 -1.94 -54.58 -25.73
C SER A 77 -0.90 -55.07 -26.74
N LEU A 78 -0.58 -56.36 -26.59
CA LEU A 78 -0.02 -57.30 -27.57
C LEU A 78 1.50 -57.28 -27.78
#